data_AF-A0A0W0S9S4-F1
#
_entry.id   AF-A0A0W0S9S4-F1
#
_cell.length_a   1.000
_cell.length_b   1.000
_cell.length_c   1.000
_cell.angle_alpha   90.00
_cell.angle_beta   90.00
_cell.angle_gamma   90.00
#
_symmetry.space_group_name_H-M   'P 1'
#
loop_
_entity.id
_entity.type
_entity.pdbx_description
1 polymer ?
#
loop_
_entity_poly.entity_id
_entity_poly.type
_entity_poly.pdbx_seq_one_letter_code
_entity_poly.pdbx_strand_id
1 'polypeptide(L)'
;MLVFLFYQNKKYVEITHDFKSDELRSAIAGNERRFDMILNHKKKIVFSNLQELIEDFKRFQIIQSYEKFFNDSSFLTQLCVTNLTKFGSSPEKMASELEIRRLALTREEGDPLKREILLKMVNSLRYFKSYKRFNAELLFRYNAIKLMDTDKFHLEAEHYRYPTQKENYLQLNEHYWHMPNKQNGFFILKNGQRPSEAINSIFAGSHLVVLECHSWMLSIQYKALLDTVGAKNFDLLFARKPLIIADGLFLSRNFADDLKEILPYKFDLTQEELIPGDWLYLNNFPEYRTATLFDASKNGSGLHSMVMGDHKYRGFGLPKAMTESEIKHEFLEVYNEDFLAEPIDLKEESIDSETMGLDANEQDIAPGDSVVICGHIDCPEREWASVECIYKGNGRYRCEKLKMEHATENEIVLALLEKYNALLPKRKTESDVADLNIFKSLKTNVRGIDFSHQRFDYLFQESPSTDSKNSPRLFSYHQDKHEQPILEPELLYSPCK
;
A
#
# COMPACT_ATOMS: atom_id res chain seq x y z
N MET A 1 -31.40 -3.53 51.74
CA MET A 1 -30.75 -4.84 51.50
C MET A 1 -31.39 -5.53 50.30
N LEU A 2 -31.21 -5.00 49.06
CA LEU A 2 -31.66 -5.69 47.81
C LEU A 2 -31.22 -5.02 46.49
N VAL A 3 -30.05 -4.37 46.40
CA VAL A 3 -29.41 -4.07 45.10
C VAL A 3 -27.93 -4.41 45.16
N PHE A 4 -27.69 -5.61 45.67
CA PHE A 4 -26.46 -6.39 45.51
C PHE A 4 -26.64 -7.43 44.39
N LEU A 5 -27.49 -7.13 43.40
CA LEU A 5 -27.36 -7.76 42.08
C LEU A 5 -26.12 -7.14 41.46
N PHE A 6 -24.98 -7.71 41.82
CA PHE A 6 -23.91 -7.96 40.85
C PHE A 6 -24.57 -8.19 39.49
N TYR A 7 -24.49 -7.22 38.59
CA TYR A 7 -24.55 -7.55 37.18
C TYR A 7 -23.36 -8.48 36.96
N GLN A 8 -23.61 -9.79 37.01
CA GLN A 8 -22.61 -10.85 36.80
C GLN A 8 -22.02 -10.81 35.37
N ASN A 9 -22.42 -9.82 34.55
CA ASN A 9 -21.79 -9.45 33.30
C ASN A 9 -21.05 -8.10 33.36
N LYS A 10 -20.37 -7.76 34.48
CA LYS A 10 -19.26 -6.77 34.49
C LYS A 10 -18.20 -7.03 33.40
N LYS A 11 -18.24 -8.19 32.75
CA LYS A 11 -17.41 -8.55 31.60
C LYS A 11 -17.59 -7.62 30.40
N TYR A 12 -18.77 -7.00 30.21
CA TYR A 12 -19.12 -6.35 28.94
C TYR A 12 -19.40 -4.84 29.00
N VAL A 13 -19.58 -4.26 30.20
CA VAL A 13 -19.68 -2.81 30.39
C VAL A 13 -18.72 -2.39 31.50
N GLU A 14 -17.84 -1.46 31.18
CA GLU A 14 -16.94 -0.84 32.16
C GLU A 14 -17.13 0.67 32.15
N ILE A 15 -17.40 1.21 33.33
CA ILE A 15 -17.37 2.64 33.61
C ILE A 15 -16.18 2.85 34.53
N THR A 16 -15.14 3.55 34.05
CA THR A 16 -13.82 3.53 34.71
C THR A 16 -13.72 4.42 35.95
N HIS A 17 -14.72 5.26 36.23
CA HIS A 17 -14.79 6.13 37.41
C HIS A 17 -15.98 5.77 38.30
N ASP A 18 -15.85 6.01 39.62
CA ASP A 18 -16.93 5.78 40.59
C ASP A 18 -18.14 6.69 40.32
N PHE A 19 -19.35 6.13 40.50
CA PHE A 19 -20.63 6.83 40.36
C PHE A 19 -21.63 6.29 41.40
N LYS A 20 -22.66 7.08 41.74
CA LYS A 20 -23.71 6.61 42.65
C LYS A 20 -24.71 5.72 41.93
N SER A 21 -25.18 4.67 42.60
CA SER A 21 -26.13 3.70 42.01
C SER A 21 -27.40 4.35 41.48
N ASP A 22 -27.87 5.41 42.12
CA ASP A 22 -29.14 6.07 41.79
C ASP A 22 -29.01 6.94 40.52
N GLU A 23 -27.82 7.50 40.28
CA GLU A 23 -27.51 8.26 39.07
C GLU A 23 -27.51 7.33 37.84
N LEU A 24 -26.91 6.13 37.97
CA LEU A 24 -26.95 5.13 36.89
C LEU A 24 -28.37 4.66 36.60
N ARG A 25 -29.18 4.36 37.63
CA ARG A 25 -30.59 3.96 37.40
C ARG A 25 -31.38 5.05 36.69
N SER A 26 -31.16 6.30 37.07
CA SER A 26 -31.82 7.44 36.42
C SER A 26 -31.41 7.60 34.96
N ALA A 27 -30.13 7.32 34.62
CA ALA A 27 -29.66 7.34 33.24
C ALA A 27 -30.25 6.19 32.40
N ILE A 28 -30.41 5.00 32.99
CA ILE A 28 -30.98 3.83 32.31
C ILE A 28 -32.48 4.01 32.06
N ALA A 29 -33.20 4.68 32.96
CA ALA A 29 -34.63 4.94 32.80
C ALA A 29 -34.89 5.72 31.50
N GLY A 30 -35.63 5.11 30.56
CA GLY A 30 -35.88 5.64 29.22
C GLY A 30 -34.84 5.27 28.15
N ASN A 31 -33.81 4.49 28.50
CA ASN A 31 -32.77 3.99 27.58
C ASN A 31 -32.52 2.48 27.75
N GLU A 32 -33.50 1.75 28.28
CA GLU A 32 -33.42 0.34 28.63
C GLU A 32 -33.00 -0.50 27.43
N ARG A 33 -33.60 -0.24 26.25
CA ARG A 33 -33.27 -0.95 25.00
C ARG A 33 -31.78 -0.85 24.67
N ARG A 34 -31.19 0.36 24.75
CA ARG A 34 -29.76 0.56 24.47
C ARG A 34 -28.92 -0.15 25.51
N PHE A 35 -29.27 0.01 26.78
CA PHE A 35 -28.52 -0.61 27.87
C PHE A 35 -28.52 -2.14 27.78
N ASP A 36 -29.66 -2.75 27.45
CA ASP A 36 -29.79 -4.19 27.24
C ASP A 36 -28.94 -4.68 26.06
N MET A 37 -28.87 -3.91 24.96
CA MET A 37 -28.02 -4.24 23.81
C MET A 37 -26.53 -4.26 24.20
N ILE A 38 -26.09 -3.28 24.98
CA ILE A 38 -24.70 -3.21 25.45
C ILE A 38 -24.41 -4.39 26.40
N LEU A 39 -25.31 -4.71 27.32
CA LEU A 39 -25.14 -5.80 28.29
C LEU A 39 -25.07 -7.20 27.67
N ASN A 40 -25.87 -7.44 26.63
CA ASN A 40 -25.98 -8.74 25.97
C ASN A 40 -24.94 -8.94 24.86
N HIS A 41 -24.10 -7.95 24.60
CA HIS A 41 -23.10 -8.04 23.55
C HIS A 41 -21.86 -8.85 23.96
N LYS A 42 -21.25 -9.57 22.99
CA LYS A 42 -20.08 -10.42 23.23
C LYS A 42 -18.77 -9.63 23.45
N LYS A 43 -18.67 -8.42 22.89
CA LYS A 43 -17.51 -7.52 23.09
C LYS A 43 -17.82 -6.53 24.19
N LYS A 44 -16.81 -6.27 25.03
CA LYS A 44 -16.85 -5.25 26.07
C LYS A 44 -16.89 -3.85 25.46
N ILE A 45 -17.84 -3.04 25.89
CA ILE A 45 -17.97 -1.62 25.55
C ILE A 45 -17.53 -0.81 26.77
N VAL A 46 -16.52 0.04 26.57
CA VAL A 46 -15.87 0.81 27.65
C VAL A 46 -16.32 2.26 27.58
N PHE A 47 -16.72 2.81 28.72
CA PHE A 47 -17.06 4.20 28.95
C PHE A 47 -16.14 4.76 30.03
N SER A 48 -15.63 5.97 29.84
CA SER A 48 -14.75 6.63 30.81
C SER A 48 -15.51 7.07 32.06
N ASN A 49 -16.78 7.44 31.94
CA ASN A 49 -17.61 7.88 33.07
C ASN A 49 -19.10 7.76 32.73
N LEU A 50 -19.96 8.02 33.72
CA LEU A 50 -21.42 7.99 33.54
C LEU A 50 -21.91 9.03 32.53
N GLN A 51 -21.25 10.19 32.42
CA GLN A 51 -21.63 11.21 31.45
C GLN A 51 -21.43 10.74 30.00
N GLU A 52 -20.37 9.98 29.73
CA GLU A 52 -20.15 9.35 28.42
C GLU A 52 -21.23 8.31 28.10
N LEU A 53 -21.70 7.53 29.09
CA LEU A 53 -22.82 6.61 28.90
C LEU A 53 -24.14 7.34 28.60
N ILE A 54 -24.42 8.43 29.33
CA ILE A 54 -25.60 9.27 29.08
C ILE A 54 -25.55 9.88 27.67
N GLU A 55 -24.37 10.29 27.22
CA GLU A 55 -24.17 10.81 25.87
C GLU A 55 -24.35 9.72 24.79
N ASP A 56 -23.89 8.47 25.04
CA ASP A 56 -24.17 7.31 24.18
C ASP A 56 -25.69 7.07 24.04
N PHE A 57 -26.44 7.16 25.14
CA PHE A 57 -27.89 7.02 25.13
C PHE A 57 -28.58 8.09 24.26
N LYS A 58 -28.18 9.36 24.38
CA LYS A 58 -28.71 10.44 23.52
C LYS A 58 -28.43 10.17 22.04
N ARG A 59 -27.22 9.69 21.72
CA ARG A 59 -26.84 9.32 20.36
C ARG A 59 -27.64 8.13 19.83
N PHE A 60 -27.93 7.16 20.69
CA PHE A 60 -28.78 6.03 20.32
C PHE A 60 -30.22 6.46 19.99
N GLN A 61 -30.79 7.43 20.69
CA GLN A 61 -32.11 7.98 20.35
C GLN A 61 -32.14 8.58 18.93
N ILE A 62 -31.04 9.20 18.49
CA ILE A 62 -30.90 9.66 17.10
C ILE A 62 -30.93 8.46 16.17
N ILE A 63 -30.15 7.41 16.42
CA ILE A 63 -30.12 6.18 15.61
C ILE A 63 -31.53 5.59 15.47
N GLN A 64 -32.30 5.52 16.56
CA GLN A 64 -33.68 5.00 16.56
C GLN A 64 -34.58 5.74 15.57
N SER A 65 -34.42 7.06 15.42
CA SER A 65 -35.21 7.84 14.45
C SER A 65 -34.92 7.48 12.98
N TYR A 66 -33.78 6.84 12.72
CA TYR A 66 -33.35 6.41 11.39
C TYR A 66 -33.46 4.89 11.14
N GLU A 67 -33.78 4.07 12.15
CA GLU A 67 -33.75 2.60 12.05
C GLU A 67 -34.48 2.05 10.82
N LYS A 68 -35.66 2.58 10.53
CA LYS A 68 -36.50 2.16 9.40
C LYS A 68 -35.84 2.32 8.02
N PHE A 69 -34.86 3.23 7.89
CA PHE A 69 -34.19 3.49 6.61
C PHE A 69 -32.99 2.57 6.38
N PHE A 70 -32.47 1.98 7.45
CA PHE A 70 -31.23 1.21 7.45
C PHE A 70 -31.48 -0.25 7.83
N ASN A 71 -32.71 -0.74 7.63
CA ASN A 71 -33.07 -2.10 7.97
C ASN A 71 -32.10 -3.08 7.28
N ASP A 72 -31.60 -4.05 8.03
CA ASP A 72 -30.62 -5.05 7.57
C ASP A 72 -29.24 -4.51 7.14
N SER A 73 -28.95 -3.21 7.39
CA SER A 73 -27.61 -2.67 7.15
C SER A 73 -26.60 -3.18 8.18
N SER A 74 -25.40 -3.54 7.72
CA SER A 74 -24.31 -3.87 8.62
C SER A 74 -23.84 -2.64 9.40
N PHE A 75 -24.08 -1.44 8.89
CA PHE A 75 -23.76 -0.18 9.58
C PHE A 75 -24.52 0.00 10.89
N LEU A 76 -25.83 -0.19 10.91
CA LEU A 76 -26.58 -0.14 12.18
C LEU A 76 -26.10 -1.22 13.14
N THR A 77 -25.86 -2.42 12.65
CA THR A 77 -25.33 -3.52 13.47
C THR A 77 -23.99 -3.14 14.11
N GLN A 78 -23.10 -2.46 13.37
CA GLN A 78 -21.83 -1.95 13.88
C GLN A 78 -22.00 -0.84 14.92
N LEU A 79 -22.91 0.11 14.70
CA LEU A 79 -23.21 1.18 15.67
C LEU A 79 -23.76 0.61 16.99
N CYS A 80 -24.59 -0.42 16.90
CA CYS A 80 -25.17 -1.10 18.07
C CYS A 80 -24.11 -1.72 18.99
N VAL A 81 -22.92 -2.04 18.48
CA VAL A 81 -21.85 -2.71 19.23
C VAL A 81 -20.66 -1.79 19.54
N THR A 82 -20.81 -0.50 19.25
CA THR A 82 -19.79 0.52 19.43
C THR A 82 -20.19 1.48 20.56
N ASN A 83 -19.21 2.03 21.29
CA ASN A 83 -19.45 3.21 22.12
C ASN A 83 -19.71 4.40 21.18
N LEU A 84 -20.96 4.84 21.10
CA LEU A 84 -21.44 5.85 20.16
C LEU A 84 -20.80 7.22 20.40
N THR A 85 -20.24 7.47 21.60
CA THR A 85 -19.48 8.70 21.84
C THR A 85 -18.17 8.77 21.05
N LYS A 86 -17.65 7.61 20.62
CA LYS A 86 -16.50 7.51 19.72
C LYS A 86 -16.89 7.66 18.25
N PHE A 87 -18.18 7.57 17.93
CA PHE A 87 -18.70 7.77 16.58
C PHE A 87 -19.20 9.19 16.38
N GLY A 88 -18.46 9.99 15.59
CA GLY A 88 -18.74 11.41 15.40
C GLY A 88 -18.41 12.25 16.64
N SER A 89 -18.06 13.52 16.44
CA SER A 89 -17.66 14.37 17.58
C SER A 89 -18.83 14.95 18.38
N SER A 90 -20.07 14.89 17.87
CA SER A 90 -21.27 15.39 18.54
C SER A 90 -22.56 14.73 18.01
N PRO A 91 -23.68 14.81 18.75
CA PRO A 91 -24.99 14.33 18.29
C PRO A 91 -25.42 14.92 16.93
N GLU A 92 -25.15 16.20 16.69
CA GLU A 92 -25.52 16.89 15.45
C GLU A 92 -24.74 16.33 14.25
N LYS A 93 -23.45 16.03 14.45
CA LYS A 93 -22.65 15.39 13.41
C LYS A 93 -23.11 13.97 13.15
N MET A 94 -23.49 13.21 14.18
CA MET A 94 -24.07 11.87 13.98
C MET A 94 -25.38 11.94 13.20
N ALA A 95 -26.28 12.87 13.54
CA ALA A 95 -27.52 13.07 12.79
C ALA A 95 -27.23 13.43 11.32
N SER A 96 -26.23 14.28 11.07
CA SER A 96 -25.79 14.61 9.72
C SER A 96 -25.26 13.39 8.95
N GLU A 97 -24.44 12.54 9.59
CA GLU A 97 -23.93 11.29 8.99
C GLU A 97 -25.04 10.30 8.62
N LEU A 98 -26.06 10.17 9.49
CA LEU A 98 -27.22 9.32 9.25
C LEU A 98 -28.07 9.88 8.11
N GLU A 99 -28.29 11.19 8.07
CA GLU A 99 -29.04 11.82 6.99
C GLU A 99 -28.35 11.67 5.63
N ILE A 100 -27.01 11.81 5.59
CA ILE A 100 -26.22 11.59 4.36
C ILE A 100 -26.42 10.17 3.84
N ARG A 101 -26.34 9.17 4.71
CA ARG A 101 -26.54 7.76 4.34
C ARG A 101 -27.97 7.46 3.94
N ARG A 102 -28.96 8.09 4.60
CA ARG A 102 -30.37 7.98 4.24
C ARG A 102 -30.60 8.52 2.83
N LEU A 103 -30.09 9.71 2.53
CA LEU A 103 -30.15 10.31 1.20
C LEU A 103 -29.45 9.44 0.15
N ALA A 104 -28.32 8.84 0.50
CA ALA A 104 -27.62 7.91 -0.38
C ALA A 104 -28.46 6.66 -0.69
N LEU A 105 -29.13 6.07 0.30
CA LEU A 105 -30.00 4.90 0.08
C LEU A 105 -31.26 5.20 -0.73
N THR A 106 -31.76 6.44 -0.71
CA THR A 106 -32.90 6.85 -1.53
C THR A 106 -32.53 7.13 -2.99
N ARG A 107 -31.24 7.14 -3.32
CA ARG A 107 -30.77 7.43 -4.68
C ARG A 107 -30.94 6.20 -5.57
N GLU A 108 -31.54 6.40 -6.73
CA GLU A 108 -31.47 5.42 -7.82
C GLU A 108 -30.09 5.48 -8.48
N GLU A 109 -29.39 4.35 -8.49
CA GLU A 109 -28.08 4.20 -9.15
C GLU A 109 -28.14 3.01 -10.11
N GLY A 110 -28.11 3.32 -11.41
CA GLY A 110 -28.27 2.35 -12.48
C GLY A 110 -26.98 1.64 -12.87
N ASP A 111 -25.82 2.23 -12.58
CA ASP A 111 -24.52 1.60 -12.80
C ASP A 111 -24.23 0.61 -11.65
N PRO A 112 -24.06 -0.71 -11.95
CA PRO A 112 -23.87 -1.72 -10.90
C PRO A 112 -22.65 -1.46 -10.01
N LEU A 113 -21.55 -0.96 -10.57
CA LEU A 113 -20.33 -0.66 -9.82
C LEU A 113 -20.54 0.54 -8.90
N LYS A 114 -21.16 1.62 -9.38
CA LYS A 114 -21.52 2.75 -8.51
C LYS A 114 -22.47 2.31 -7.39
N ARG A 115 -23.42 1.43 -7.69
CA ARG A 115 -24.34 0.89 -6.70
C ARG A 115 -23.60 0.08 -5.63
N GLU A 116 -22.66 -0.77 -6.03
CA GLU A 116 -21.81 -1.52 -5.08
C GLU A 116 -21.00 -0.56 -4.18
N ILE A 117 -20.31 0.41 -4.78
CA ILE A 117 -19.53 1.41 -4.04
C ILE A 117 -20.42 2.16 -3.04
N LEU A 118 -21.60 2.64 -3.49
CA LEU A 118 -22.55 3.37 -2.66
C LEU A 118 -22.98 2.52 -1.45
N LEU A 119 -23.38 1.27 -1.69
CA LEU A 119 -23.83 0.37 -0.63
C LEU A 119 -22.70 0.06 0.36
N LYS A 120 -21.47 -0.16 -0.12
CA LYS A 120 -20.28 -0.36 0.73
C LYS A 120 -19.96 0.88 1.56
N MET A 121 -20.04 2.08 0.98
CA MET A 121 -19.83 3.34 1.70
C MET A 121 -20.90 3.58 2.77
N VAL A 122 -22.19 3.37 2.45
CA VAL A 122 -23.30 3.47 3.41
C VAL A 122 -23.10 2.50 4.58
N ASN A 123 -22.66 1.28 4.28
CA ASN A 123 -22.46 0.23 5.27
C ASN A 123 -21.15 0.35 6.09
N SER A 124 -20.30 1.33 5.75
CA SER A 124 -19.01 1.55 6.42
C SER A 124 -19.11 2.56 7.57
N LEU A 125 -18.18 2.47 8.54
CA LEU A 125 -18.01 3.46 9.61
C LEU A 125 -17.24 4.73 9.16
N ARG A 126 -17.00 4.91 7.86
CA ARG A 126 -16.29 6.10 7.34
C ARG A 126 -17.11 7.37 7.58
N TYR A 127 -16.43 8.46 7.90
CA TYR A 127 -17.07 9.74 8.19
C TYR A 127 -17.20 10.60 6.93
N PHE A 128 -18.37 11.19 6.69
CA PHE A 128 -18.70 12.02 5.53
C PHE A 128 -19.24 13.40 5.94
N LYS A 129 -18.41 14.45 5.90
CA LYS A 129 -18.82 15.81 6.31
C LYS A 129 -20.09 16.37 5.63
N SER A 130 -20.43 15.93 4.41
CA SER A 130 -21.65 16.36 3.70
C SER A 130 -22.04 15.39 2.59
N TYR A 131 -23.30 15.44 2.15
CA TYR A 131 -23.79 14.62 1.02
C TYR A 131 -23.03 14.92 -0.29
N LYS A 132 -22.60 16.17 -0.49
CA LYS A 132 -21.76 16.56 -1.63
C LYS A 132 -20.39 15.86 -1.61
N ARG A 133 -19.78 15.72 -0.43
CA ARG A 133 -18.51 14.97 -0.27
C ARG A 133 -18.69 13.47 -0.44
N PHE A 134 -19.79 12.92 0.08
CA PHE A 134 -20.16 11.52 -0.17
C PHE A 134 -20.24 11.24 -1.69
N ASN A 135 -20.93 12.10 -2.43
CA ASN A 135 -21.03 11.95 -3.90
C ASN A 135 -19.68 12.13 -4.61
N ALA A 136 -18.81 13.04 -4.13
CA ALA A 136 -17.47 13.18 -4.67
C ALA A 136 -16.61 11.92 -4.44
N GLU A 137 -16.69 11.32 -3.24
CA GLU A 137 -15.96 10.07 -2.97
C GLU A 137 -16.49 8.90 -3.83
N LEU A 138 -17.81 8.77 -3.99
CA LEU A 138 -18.42 7.79 -4.88
C LEU A 138 -17.91 7.94 -6.32
N LEU A 139 -17.92 9.17 -6.86
CA LEU A 139 -17.46 9.46 -8.21
C LEU A 139 -15.95 9.21 -8.38
N PHE A 140 -15.16 9.59 -7.38
CA PHE A 140 -13.72 9.32 -7.36
C PHE A 140 -13.40 7.84 -7.44
N ARG A 141 -14.03 7.02 -6.59
CA ARG A 141 -13.84 5.58 -6.57
C ARG A 141 -14.19 4.97 -7.91
N TYR A 142 -15.32 5.37 -8.48
CA TYR A 142 -15.75 4.94 -9.79
C TYR A 142 -14.73 5.29 -10.89
N ASN A 143 -14.26 6.54 -10.94
CA ASN A 143 -13.27 6.99 -11.92
C ASN A 143 -11.95 6.24 -11.77
N ALA A 144 -11.48 6.02 -10.54
CA ALA A 144 -10.25 5.27 -10.26
C ALA A 144 -10.34 3.83 -10.79
N ILE A 145 -11.46 3.15 -10.54
CA ILE A 145 -11.68 1.78 -11.03
C ILE A 145 -11.76 1.76 -12.55
N LYS A 146 -12.47 2.71 -13.19
CA LYS A 146 -12.54 2.78 -14.66
C LYS A 146 -11.17 2.99 -15.30
N LEU A 147 -10.31 3.80 -14.69
CA LEU A 147 -8.92 3.98 -15.16
C LEU A 147 -8.13 2.68 -15.02
N MET A 148 -8.19 2.04 -13.85
CA MET A 148 -7.52 0.76 -13.61
C MET A 148 -8.05 -0.37 -14.51
N ASP A 149 -9.31 -0.31 -14.92
CA ASP A 149 -9.91 -1.35 -15.76
C ASP A 149 -9.70 -1.12 -17.26
N THR A 150 -8.94 -0.11 -17.65
CA THR A 150 -8.68 0.18 -19.07
C THR A 150 -7.44 -0.59 -19.55
N ASP A 151 -7.65 -1.65 -20.33
CA ASP A 151 -6.59 -2.60 -20.75
C ASP A 151 -5.38 -1.95 -21.44
N LYS A 152 -5.57 -0.85 -22.18
CA LYS A 152 -4.47 -0.12 -22.84
C LYS A 152 -3.38 0.34 -21.87
N PHE A 153 -3.72 0.50 -20.59
CA PHE A 153 -2.76 0.87 -19.55
C PHE A 153 -2.05 -0.32 -18.91
N HIS A 154 -2.26 -1.55 -19.38
CA HIS A 154 -1.68 -2.76 -18.82
C HIS A 154 -0.87 -3.57 -19.84
N LEU A 155 -1.04 -3.29 -21.13
CA LEU A 155 -0.42 -4.04 -22.21
C LEU A 155 0.87 -3.34 -22.68
N GLU A 156 2.00 -4.04 -22.63
CA GLU A 156 3.33 -3.51 -22.93
C GLU A 156 3.47 -2.92 -24.34
N ALA A 157 2.60 -3.30 -25.27
CA ALA A 157 2.61 -2.82 -26.65
C ALA A 157 2.20 -1.34 -26.81
N GLU A 158 1.59 -0.70 -25.80
CA GLU A 158 0.85 0.56 -25.99
C GLU A 158 1.36 1.79 -25.21
N HIS A 159 2.68 1.97 -25.09
CA HIS A 159 3.31 3.12 -24.40
C HIS A 159 3.22 3.10 -22.86
N TYR A 160 2.73 2.02 -22.24
CA TYR A 160 2.71 1.84 -20.78
C TYR A 160 3.35 0.51 -20.40
N ARG A 161 4.38 0.51 -19.56
CA ARG A 161 4.99 -0.74 -19.07
C ARG A 161 5.84 -0.55 -17.81
N TYR A 162 6.21 -1.66 -17.20
CA TYR A 162 7.23 -1.69 -16.15
C TYR A 162 8.63 -1.35 -16.70
N PRO A 163 9.54 -0.83 -15.85
CA PRO A 163 10.95 -0.72 -16.20
C PRO A 163 11.54 -2.11 -16.44
N THR A 164 12.38 -2.24 -17.47
CA THR A 164 13.14 -3.47 -17.73
C THR A 164 14.52 -3.40 -17.07
N GLN A 165 15.17 -4.56 -16.88
CA GLN A 165 16.54 -4.66 -16.38
C GLN A 165 17.54 -3.77 -17.16
N LYS A 166 17.37 -3.68 -18.48
CA LYS A 166 18.23 -2.87 -19.35
C LYS A 166 18.01 -1.37 -19.18
N GLU A 167 16.82 -0.98 -18.74
CA GLU A 167 16.43 0.42 -18.70
C GLU A 167 16.59 1.01 -17.31
N ASN A 168 16.39 0.27 -16.22
CA ASN A 168 16.69 0.69 -14.83
C ASN A 168 16.34 2.15 -14.45
N TYR A 169 15.39 2.80 -15.14
CA TYR A 169 14.89 4.14 -14.81
C TYR A 169 13.42 4.29 -15.21
N LEU A 170 12.66 5.02 -14.38
CA LEU A 170 11.28 5.39 -14.65
C LEU A 170 11.20 6.54 -15.66
N GLN A 171 10.12 6.63 -16.41
CA GLN A 171 9.92 7.62 -17.48
C GLN A 171 8.52 8.23 -17.45
N LEU A 172 8.49 9.56 -17.52
CA LEU A 172 7.29 10.37 -17.76
C LEU A 172 7.63 11.47 -18.77
N ASN A 173 6.62 12.13 -19.33
CA ASN A 173 6.83 13.23 -20.27
C ASN A 173 7.67 14.36 -19.63
N GLU A 174 8.90 14.51 -20.12
CA GLU A 174 9.86 15.48 -19.62
C GLU A 174 9.38 16.94 -19.80
N HIS A 175 8.39 17.22 -20.65
CA HIS A 175 7.80 18.57 -20.71
C HIS A 175 7.20 18.99 -19.36
N TYR A 176 6.58 18.04 -18.66
CA TYR A 176 5.86 18.27 -17.41
C TYR A 176 6.65 17.85 -16.17
N TRP A 177 7.40 16.76 -16.27
CA TRP A 177 7.99 16.11 -15.10
C TRP A 177 9.50 16.27 -15.06
N HIS A 178 10.03 16.48 -13.86
CA HIS A 178 11.45 16.46 -13.57
C HIS A 178 11.72 15.34 -12.54
N MET A 179 12.70 14.49 -12.82
CA MET A 179 13.18 13.47 -11.89
C MET A 179 14.57 13.89 -11.38
N PRO A 180 14.66 14.47 -10.16
CA PRO A 180 15.94 15.01 -9.65
C PRO A 180 17.03 13.96 -9.50
N ASN A 181 16.65 12.72 -9.19
CA ASN A 181 17.54 11.58 -9.16
C ASN A 181 16.92 10.42 -9.95
N LYS A 182 17.56 10.03 -11.06
CA LYS A 182 17.05 9.00 -11.97
C LYS A 182 16.90 7.62 -11.32
N GLN A 183 17.58 7.37 -10.20
CA GLN A 183 17.55 6.10 -9.49
C GLN A 183 16.41 5.99 -8.46
N ASN A 184 15.82 7.12 -8.03
CA ASN A 184 14.90 7.13 -6.89
C ASN A 184 13.41 7.04 -7.28
N GLY A 185 13.11 7.03 -8.59
CA GLY A 185 11.73 6.97 -9.08
C GLY A 185 10.84 8.12 -8.59
N PHE A 186 11.43 9.28 -8.30
CA PHE A 186 10.75 10.44 -7.73
C PHE A 186 10.60 11.56 -8.76
N PHE A 187 9.37 11.78 -9.23
CA PHE A 187 9.02 12.84 -10.16
C PHE A 187 8.37 14.02 -9.43
N ILE A 188 8.78 15.23 -9.80
CA ILE A 188 8.17 16.48 -9.38
C ILE A 188 7.67 17.21 -10.62
N LEU A 189 6.49 17.83 -10.51
CA LEU A 189 6.00 18.76 -11.52
C LEU A 189 6.99 19.92 -11.74
N LYS A 190 7.32 20.21 -13.01
CA LYS A 190 8.17 21.35 -13.38
C LYS A 190 7.49 22.69 -13.04
N ASN A 191 8.29 23.67 -12.66
CA ASN A 191 7.82 25.02 -12.37
C ASN A 191 7.06 25.61 -13.57
N GLY A 192 5.92 26.25 -13.29
CA GLY A 192 5.06 26.88 -14.30
C GLY A 192 4.12 25.94 -15.05
N GLN A 193 4.26 24.62 -14.88
CA GLN A 193 3.35 23.65 -15.49
C GLN A 193 2.06 23.50 -14.70
N ARG A 194 0.96 23.21 -15.39
CA ARG A 194 -0.35 23.00 -14.76
C ARG A 194 -0.48 21.56 -14.26
N PRO A 195 -0.80 21.33 -12.97
CA PRO A 195 -0.96 19.98 -12.42
C PRO A 195 -1.91 19.09 -13.22
N SER A 196 -3.06 19.63 -13.65
CA SER A 196 -4.05 18.90 -14.43
C SER A 196 -3.53 18.46 -15.81
N GLU A 197 -2.78 19.32 -16.51
CA GLU A 197 -2.18 19.00 -17.81
C GLU A 197 -1.08 17.95 -17.67
N ALA A 198 -0.25 18.06 -16.64
CA ALA A 198 0.79 17.07 -16.32
C ALA A 198 0.21 15.69 -16.04
N ILE A 199 -0.86 15.59 -15.24
CA ILE A 199 -1.54 14.32 -14.99
C ILE A 199 -2.19 13.78 -16.27
N ASN A 200 -2.90 14.61 -17.04
CA ASN A 200 -3.48 14.19 -18.31
C ASN A 200 -2.43 13.68 -19.30
N SER A 201 -1.22 14.24 -19.28
CA SER A 201 -0.12 13.82 -20.16
C SER A 201 0.29 12.36 -19.97
N ILE A 202 0.14 11.83 -18.74
CA ILE A 202 0.42 10.42 -18.43
C ILE A 202 -0.55 9.52 -19.19
N PHE A 203 -1.83 9.88 -19.25
CA PHE A 203 -2.90 9.02 -19.82
C PHE A 203 -3.21 9.31 -21.30
N ALA A 204 -2.46 10.22 -21.92
CA ALA A 204 -2.70 10.67 -23.29
C ALA A 204 -2.22 9.66 -24.36
N GLY A 205 -1.33 8.73 -24.00
CA GLY A 205 -0.76 7.74 -24.95
C GLY A 205 0.17 8.35 -26.02
N SER A 206 0.61 9.59 -25.85
CA SER A 206 1.50 10.29 -26.81
C SER A 206 2.98 10.11 -26.51
N HIS A 207 3.33 9.62 -25.32
CA HIS A 207 4.69 9.44 -24.85
C HIS A 207 4.79 8.09 -24.12
N LEU A 208 5.98 7.50 -24.13
CA LEU A 208 6.27 6.32 -23.32
C LEU A 208 6.17 6.67 -21.82
N VAL A 209 5.42 5.86 -21.09
CA VAL A 209 5.27 5.90 -19.64
C VAL A 209 5.86 4.61 -19.08
N VAL A 210 6.92 4.76 -18.28
CA VAL A 210 7.56 3.66 -17.57
C VAL A 210 7.46 3.95 -16.08
N LEU A 211 6.55 3.25 -15.40
CA LEU A 211 6.32 3.41 -13.97
C LEU A 211 6.32 2.04 -13.30
N GLU A 212 6.65 2.01 -12.01
CA GLU A 212 6.39 0.84 -11.18
C GLU A 212 4.95 0.90 -10.59
N CYS A 213 4.51 -0.19 -9.96
CA CYS A 213 3.13 -0.39 -9.53
C CYS A 213 2.59 0.67 -8.55
N HIS A 214 3.37 1.14 -7.59
CA HIS A 214 3.05 2.20 -6.63
C HIS A 214 2.85 3.55 -7.33
N SER A 215 3.81 3.99 -8.15
CA SER A 215 3.77 5.23 -8.90
C SER A 215 2.61 5.25 -9.90
N TRP A 216 2.33 4.09 -10.51
CA TRP A 216 1.15 3.90 -11.34
C TRP A 216 -0.15 4.09 -10.55
N MET A 217 -0.27 3.44 -9.39
CA MET A 217 -1.44 3.61 -8.51
C MET A 217 -1.63 5.08 -8.12
N LEU A 218 -0.56 5.78 -7.74
CA LEU A 218 -0.63 7.19 -7.39
C LEU A 218 -1.10 8.04 -8.58
N SER A 219 -0.62 7.74 -9.79
CA SER A 219 -1.05 8.41 -11.03
C SER A 219 -2.55 8.20 -11.30
N ILE A 220 -3.07 6.98 -11.12
CA ILE A 220 -4.51 6.70 -11.22
C ILE A 220 -5.30 7.49 -10.18
N GLN A 221 -4.85 7.52 -8.92
CA GLN A 221 -5.56 8.26 -7.86
C GLN A 221 -5.61 9.76 -8.18
N TYR A 222 -4.53 10.35 -8.69
CA TYR A 222 -4.56 11.75 -9.11
C TYR A 222 -5.44 12.02 -10.32
N LYS A 223 -5.42 11.13 -11.32
CA LYS A 223 -6.29 11.27 -12.49
C LYS A 223 -7.76 11.12 -12.11
N ALA A 224 -8.10 10.17 -11.25
CA ALA A 224 -9.45 10.01 -10.71
C ALA A 224 -9.90 11.24 -9.91
N LEU A 225 -9.00 11.82 -9.10
CA LEU A 225 -9.26 13.07 -8.38
C LEU A 225 -9.53 14.23 -9.35
N LEU A 226 -8.65 14.40 -10.35
CA LEU A 226 -8.81 15.40 -11.40
C LEU A 226 -10.17 15.28 -12.10
N ASP A 227 -10.56 14.07 -12.48
CA ASP A 227 -11.83 13.80 -13.18
C ASP A 227 -13.05 13.97 -12.27
N THR A 228 -12.85 13.94 -10.94
CA THR A 228 -13.91 14.16 -9.95
C THR A 228 -14.13 15.64 -9.65
N VAL A 229 -13.06 16.39 -9.45
CA VAL A 229 -13.15 17.80 -8.98
C VAL A 229 -13.01 18.82 -10.11
N GLY A 230 -12.51 18.40 -11.27
CA GLY A 230 -12.24 19.23 -12.44
C GLY A 230 -10.91 19.97 -12.37
N ALA A 231 -10.37 20.32 -13.55
CA ALA A 231 -9.03 20.88 -13.71
C ALA A 231 -8.77 22.13 -12.84
N LYS A 232 -9.72 23.08 -12.81
CA LYS A 232 -9.57 24.31 -11.99
C LYS A 232 -9.34 24.00 -10.51
N ASN A 233 -10.14 23.10 -9.96
CA ASN A 233 -10.06 22.74 -8.54
C ASN A 233 -8.83 21.88 -8.23
N PHE A 234 -8.48 20.99 -9.15
CA PHE A 234 -7.28 20.17 -9.06
C PHE A 234 -6.02 21.05 -9.09
N ASP A 235 -5.90 21.97 -10.04
CA ASP A 235 -4.78 22.91 -10.13
C ASP A 235 -4.64 23.73 -8.83
N LEU A 236 -5.76 24.18 -8.25
CA LEU A 236 -5.77 24.89 -6.96
C LEU A 236 -5.30 24.01 -5.79
N LEU A 237 -5.62 22.71 -5.81
CA LEU A 237 -5.23 21.75 -4.76
C LEU A 237 -3.70 21.61 -4.65
N PHE A 238 -3.02 21.73 -5.80
CA PHE A 238 -1.57 21.59 -5.94
C PHE A 238 -0.86 22.93 -6.20
N ALA A 239 -1.54 24.06 -6.00
CA ALA A 239 -0.95 25.39 -6.22
C ALA A 239 0.10 25.77 -5.16
N ARG A 240 -0.03 25.24 -3.94
CA ARG A 240 0.88 25.54 -2.81
C ARG A 240 1.76 24.38 -2.39
N LYS A 241 1.42 23.17 -2.81
CA LYS A 241 2.12 21.92 -2.48
C LYS A 241 2.40 21.21 -3.79
N PRO A 242 3.67 20.91 -4.12
CA PRO A 242 4.03 20.38 -5.43
C PRO A 242 3.37 19.02 -5.64
N LEU A 243 2.92 18.79 -6.87
CA LEU A 243 2.47 17.49 -7.33
C LEU A 243 3.69 16.59 -7.56
N ILE A 244 3.68 15.41 -6.96
CA ILE A 244 4.78 14.44 -7.01
C ILE A 244 4.28 13.05 -7.41
N ILE A 245 5.11 12.24 -8.05
CA ILE A 245 4.87 10.81 -8.29
C ILE A 245 6.09 10.04 -7.78
N ALA A 246 5.89 9.03 -6.94
CA ALA A 246 6.99 8.36 -6.24
C ALA A 246 6.64 6.93 -5.79
N ASP A 247 7.67 6.08 -5.72
CA ASP A 247 7.65 4.72 -5.13
C ASP A 247 7.60 4.74 -3.56
N GLY A 248 7.59 5.92 -2.94
CA GLY A 248 7.34 6.09 -1.51
C GLY A 248 8.46 5.67 -0.54
N LEU A 249 9.49 4.94 -1.00
CA LEU A 249 10.62 4.49 -0.16
C LEU A 249 11.60 5.61 0.24
N PHE A 250 11.65 6.73 -0.50
CA PHE A 250 12.64 7.80 -0.29
C PHE A 250 12.04 9.21 -0.21
N LEU A 251 10.78 9.32 0.20
CA LEU A 251 10.13 10.62 0.33
C LEU A 251 10.63 11.38 1.56
N SER A 252 10.97 12.66 1.36
CA SER A 252 11.18 13.57 2.48
C SER A 252 9.91 13.65 3.34
N ARG A 253 10.08 13.98 4.62
CA ARG A 253 8.96 14.06 5.58
C ARG A 253 7.82 14.94 5.06
N ASN A 254 8.14 16.09 4.46
CA ASN A 254 7.15 17.03 3.94
C ASN A 254 6.30 16.41 2.82
N PHE A 255 6.93 15.72 1.88
CA PHE A 255 6.21 15.05 0.79
C PHE A 255 5.35 13.88 1.30
N ALA A 256 5.87 13.11 2.25
CA ALA A 256 5.13 12.02 2.86
C ALA A 256 3.87 12.53 3.59
N ASP A 257 3.97 13.63 4.32
CA ASP A 257 2.83 14.22 5.03
C ASP A 257 1.81 14.83 4.06
N ASP A 258 2.27 15.49 3.00
CA ASP A 258 1.40 15.99 1.93
C ASP A 258 0.61 14.88 1.23
N LEU A 259 1.22 13.72 1.00
CA LEU A 259 0.51 12.56 0.45
C LEU A 259 -0.51 11.99 1.44
N LYS A 260 -0.18 11.89 2.74
CA LYS A 260 -1.10 11.39 3.77
C LYS A 260 -2.34 12.27 3.93
N GLU A 261 -2.25 13.56 3.65
CA GLU A 261 -3.43 14.46 3.67
C GLU A 261 -4.41 14.21 2.50
N ILE A 262 -3.94 13.65 1.38
CA ILE A 262 -4.79 13.36 0.20
C ILE A 262 -5.23 11.90 0.24
N LEU A 263 -4.30 10.98 0.46
CA LEU A 263 -4.46 9.52 0.44
C LEU A 263 -3.98 8.94 1.79
N PRO A 264 -4.74 9.15 2.88
CA PRO A 264 -4.38 8.63 4.18
C PRO A 264 -4.32 7.10 4.21
N TYR A 265 -3.46 6.59 5.06
CA TYR A 265 -3.42 5.17 5.39
C TYR A 265 -4.58 4.78 6.29
N LYS A 266 -5.08 3.57 6.06
CA LYS A 266 -6.07 2.85 6.85
C LYS A 266 -5.44 1.54 7.29
N PHE A 267 -5.74 1.18 8.53
CA PHE A 267 -5.12 0.07 9.24
C PHE A 267 -6.22 -0.84 9.81
N ASP A 268 -5.84 -2.06 10.16
CA ASP A 268 -6.71 -3.05 10.83
C ASP A 268 -8.03 -3.34 10.10
N LEU A 269 -8.02 -3.31 8.75
CA LEU A 269 -9.20 -3.66 7.95
C LEU A 269 -9.29 -5.17 7.72
N THR A 270 -10.52 -5.68 7.61
CA THR A 270 -10.82 -6.99 7.03
C THR A 270 -11.15 -6.88 5.54
N GLN A 271 -11.19 -8.01 4.84
CA GLN A 271 -11.55 -8.02 3.41
C GLN A 271 -12.98 -7.50 3.19
N GLU A 272 -13.89 -7.78 4.11
CA GLU A 272 -15.30 -7.38 4.04
C GLU A 272 -15.49 -5.87 4.16
N GLU A 273 -14.57 -5.20 4.85
CA GLU A 273 -14.54 -3.74 5.07
C GLU A 273 -13.95 -2.97 3.88
N LEU A 274 -13.34 -3.67 2.93
CA LEU A 274 -12.83 -3.05 1.70
C LEU A 274 -14.00 -2.51 0.87
N ILE A 275 -13.76 -1.32 0.31
CA ILE A 275 -14.67 -0.64 -0.60
C ILE A 275 -13.99 -0.58 -1.98
N PRO A 276 -14.71 -0.84 -3.08
CA PRO A 276 -14.13 -0.69 -4.41
C PRO A 276 -13.48 0.70 -4.58
N GLY A 277 -12.33 0.72 -5.23
CA GLY A 277 -11.42 1.87 -5.36
C GLY A 277 -10.42 2.03 -4.20
N ASP A 278 -10.50 1.23 -3.13
CA ASP A 278 -9.42 1.15 -2.14
C ASP A 278 -8.16 0.56 -2.79
N TRP A 279 -7.01 1.12 -2.42
CA TRP A 279 -5.68 0.72 -2.86
C TRP A 279 -4.99 -0.07 -1.75
N LEU A 280 -4.55 -1.28 -2.06
CA LEU A 280 -3.88 -2.18 -1.13
C LEU A 280 -2.60 -2.79 -1.75
N TYR A 281 -1.92 -3.62 -0.99
CA TYR A 281 -0.74 -4.37 -1.45
C TYR A 281 -0.96 -5.87 -1.27
N LEU A 282 -1.06 -6.62 -2.36
CA LEU A 282 -1.18 -8.08 -2.33
C LEU A 282 0.21 -8.68 -2.18
N ASN A 283 0.47 -9.37 -1.07
CA ASN A 283 1.78 -9.92 -0.78
C ASN A 283 2.00 -11.21 -1.55
N ASN A 284 3.17 -11.36 -2.15
CA ASN A 284 3.59 -12.62 -2.75
C ASN A 284 4.17 -13.57 -1.67
N PHE A 285 4.65 -14.74 -2.09
CA PHE A 285 5.48 -15.62 -1.28
C PHE A 285 6.63 -14.84 -0.63
N PRO A 286 6.83 -14.94 0.70
CA PRO A 286 7.86 -14.19 1.42
C PRO A 286 9.27 -14.34 0.84
N GLU A 287 9.58 -15.52 0.29
CA GLU A 287 10.85 -15.87 -0.34
C GLU A 287 11.12 -15.06 -1.62
N TYR A 288 10.06 -14.56 -2.29
CA TYR A 288 10.22 -13.66 -3.42
C TYR A 288 10.85 -12.33 -2.98
N ARG A 289 10.67 -11.88 -1.73
CA ARG A 289 11.31 -10.64 -1.25
C ARG A 289 12.84 -10.72 -1.27
N THR A 290 13.40 -11.92 -1.11
CA THR A 290 14.84 -12.18 -1.23
C THR A 290 15.27 -12.47 -2.67
N ALA A 291 14.36 -12.43 -3.63
CA ALA A 291 14.64 -12.70 -5.04
C ALA A 291 15.57 -11.68 -5.70
N THR A 292 15.64 -10.47 -5.13
CA THR A 292 16.59 -9.44 -5.57
C THR A 292 18.06 -9.88 -5.45
N LEU A 293 18.34 -10.99 -4.75
CA LEU A 293 19.66 -11.64 -4.70
C LEU A 293 20.01 -12.38 -6.00
N PHE A 294 19.03 -12.73 -6.84
CA PHE A 294 19.21 -13.49 -8.07
C PHE A 294 18.87 -12.67 -9.32
N ASP A 295 17.90 -11.74 -9.22
CA ASP A 295 17.65 -10.70 -10.22
C ASP A 295 17.19 -9.41 -9.53
N ALA A 296 18.11 -8.45 -9.39
CA ALA A 296 17.85 -7.18 -8.73
C ALA A 296 16.81 -6.30 -9.44
N SER A 297 16.50 -6.57 -10.72
CA SER A 297 15.45 -5.86 -11.46
C SER A 297 14.04 -6.33 -11.11
N LYS A 298 13.91 -7.49 -10.45
CA LYS A 298 12.64 -8.08 -10.03
C LYS A 298 12.44 -7.92 -8.51
N ASN A 299 11.68 -6.91 -8.11
CA ASN A 299 11.08 -6.86 -6.77
C ASN A 299 9.64 -7.37 -6.85
N GLY A 300 9.44 -8.67 -6.62
CA GLY A 300 8.10 -9.28 -6.63
C GLY A 300 7.62 -9.68 -5.24
N SER A 301 7.98 -8.92 -4.21
CA SER A 301 7.44 -9.12 -2.85
C SER A 301 5.92 -8.98 -2.77
N GLY A 302 5.28 -8.51 -3.84
CA GLY A 302 3.85 -8.36 -3.98
C GLY A 302 3.48 -7.43 -5.11
N LEU A 303 2.21 -7.01 -5.13
CA LEU A 303 1.61 -6.17 -6.15
C LEU A 303 0.74 -5.11 -5.51
N HIS A 304 0.98 -3.84 -5.84
CA HIS A 304 0.02 -2.78 -5.54
C HIS A 304 -1.23 -2.95 -6.41
N SER A 305 -2.39 -3.07 -5.76
CA SER A 305 -3.66 -3.41 -6.41
C SER A 305 -4.79 -2.51 -5.96
N MET A 306 -5.76 -2.32 -6.84
CA MET A 306 -7.04 -1.69 -6.55
C MET A 306 -8.12 -2.75 -6.32
N VAL A 307 -9.02 -2.51 -5.37
CA VAL A 307 -10.26 -3.27 -5.20
C VAL A 307 -11.22 -2.87 -6.33
N MET A 308 -11.59 -3.81 -7.19
CA MET A 308 -12.36 -3.52 -8.41
C MET A 308 -13.88 -3.65 -8.21
N GLY A 309 -14.31 -4.30 -7.12
CA GLY A 309 -15.69 -4.76 -6.93
C GLY A 309 -15.80 -6.27 -7.11
N ASP A 310 -16.91 -6.86 -6.68
CA ASP A 310 -17.20 -8.30 -6.81
C ASP A 310 -16.05 -9.22 -6.34
N HIS A 311 -15.36 -8.84 -5.25
CA HIS A 311 -14.20 -9.56 -4.70
C HIS A 311 -13.02 -9.71 -5.68
N LYS A 312 -12.91 -8.81 -6.66
CA LYS A 312 -11.80 -8.76 -7.62
C LYS A 312 -10.83 -7.64 -7.33
N TYR A 313 -9.60 -7.83 -7.77
CA TYR A 313 -8.50 -6.90 -7.62
C TYR A 313 -7.72 -6.80 -8.93
N ARG A 314 -7.15 -5.63 -9.21
CA ARG A 314 -6.29 -5.42 -10.37
C ARG A 314 -5.12 -4.52 -10.01
N GLY A 315 -3.92 -4.93 -10.40
CA GLY A 315 -2.70 -4.12 -10.32
C GLY A 315 -2.17 -3.80 -11.71
N PHE A 316 -1.22 -2.88 -11.78
CA PHE A 316 -0.54 -2.54 -13.03
C PHE A 316 0.16 -3.77 -13.64
N GLY A 317 0.06 -3.93 -14.96
CA GLY A 317 0.59 -5.09 -15.70
C GLY A 317 -0.24 -6.38 -15.61
N LEU A 318 -1.24 -6.48 -14.73
CA LEU A 318 -2.18 -7.59 -14.80
C LEU A 318 -3.15 -7.43 -15.99
N PRO A 319 -3.42 -8.51 -16.75
CA PRO A 319 -4.22 -8.44 -17.97
C PRO A 319 -5.71 -8.19 -17.69
N LYS A 320 -6.20 -8.52 -16.50
CA LYS A 320 -7.60 -8.36 -16.09
C LYS A 320 -7.74 -8.21 -14.58
N ALA A 321 -8.93 -7.81 -14.12
CA ALA A 321 -9.29 -7.94 -12.72
C ALA A 321 -9.49 -9.42 -12.34
N MET A 322 -8.91 -9.83 -11.22
CA MET A 322 -8.81 -11.22 -10.79
C MET A 322 -9.32 -11.39 -9.36
N THR A 323 -9.89 -12.56 -9.06
CA THR A 323 -10.26 -12.99 -7.71
C THR A 323 -9.02 -13.29 -6.86
N GLU A 324 -9.18 -13.46 -5.54
CA GLU A 324 -8.09 -13.91 -4.65
C GLU A 324 -7.42 -15.19 -5.17
N SER A 325 -8.21 -16.19 -5.59
CA SER A 325 -7.68 -17.47 -6.06
C SER A 325 -6.89 -17.33 -7.36
N GLU A 326 -7.39 -16.53 -8.31
CA GLU A 326 -6.69 -16.27 -9.57
C GLU A 326 -5.35 -15.55 -9.31
N ILE A 327 -5.32 -14.56 -8.41
CA ILE A 327 -4.07 -13.83 -8.08
C ILE A 327 -3.05 -14.75 -7.39
N LYS A 328 -3.49 -15.62 -6.49
CA LYS A 328 -2.56 -16.59 -5.89
C LYS A 328 -1.97 -17.55 -6.92
N HIS A 329 -2.76 -17.93 -7.93
CA HIS A 329 -2.27 -18.77 -9.02
C HIS A 329 -1.29 -18.00 -9.92
N GLU A 330 -1.61 -16.75 -10.27
CA GLU A 330 -0.70 -15.85 -10.99
C GLU A 330 0.63 -15.71 -10.24
N PHE A 331 0.60 -15.48 -8.93
CA PHE A 331 1.81 -15.41 -8.10
C PHE A 331 2.60 -16.72 -8.08
N LEU A 332 1.93 -17.86 -8.13
CA LEU A 332 2.57 -19.17 -8.23
C LEU A 332 3.26 -19.37 -9.58
N GLU A 333 2.59 -19.04 -10.68
CA GLU A 333 3.13 -19.11 -12.04
C GLU A 333 4.34 -18.18 -12.19
N VAL A 334 4.16 -16.90 -11.86
CA VAL A 334 5.22 -15.88 -11.90
C VAL A 334 6.39 -16.28 -10.99
N TYR A 335 6.16 -16.79 -9.78
CA TYR A 335 7.25 -17.29 -8.92
C TYR A 335 8.04 -18.41 -9.63
N ASN A 336 7.34 -19.41 -10.17
CA ASN A 336 8.00 -20.58 -10.75
C ASN A 336 8.65 -20.30 -12.11
N GLU A 337 8.22 -19.28 -12.83
CA GLU A 337 8.82 -18.85 -14.10
C GLU A 337 9.98 -17.87 -13.89
N ASP A 338 9.74 -16.80 -13.12
CA ASP A 338 10.70 -15.70 -13.01
C ASP A 338 11.79 -15.94 -11.97
N PHE A 339 11.50 -16.74 -10.95
CA PHE A 339 12.35 -16.86 -9.78
C PHE A 339 12.98 -18.23 -9.63
N LEU A 340 12.52 -19.25 -10.36
CA LEU A 340 13.12 -20.56 -10.29
C LEU A 340 14.40 -20.66 -11.13
N ALA A 341 15.55 -20.50 -10.50
CA ALA A 341 16.82 -20.83 -11.13
C ALA A 341 16.95 -22.35 -11.31
N GLU A 342 17.46 -22.78 -12.46
CA GLU A 342 17.80 -24.19 -12.67
C GLU A 342 19.12 -24.52 -11.97
N PRO A 343 19.22 -25.66 -11.25
CA PRO A 343 20.47 -26.11 -10.67
C PRO A 343 21.55 -26.30 -11.74
N ILE A 344 22.75 -25.82 -11.47
CA ILE A 344 23.92 -26.03 -12.33
C ILE A 344 24.35 -27.50 -12.22
N ASP A 345 24.62 -28.15 -13.35
CA ASP A 345 25.16 -29.51 -13.36
C ASP A 345 26.56 -29.52 -12.72
N LEU A 346 26.78 -30.36 -11.71
CA LEU A 346 28.01 -30.37 -10.91
C LEU A 346 29.11 -31.18 -11.62
N LYS A 347 29.57 -30.65 -12.76
CA LYS A 347 30.65 -31.19 -13.60
C LYS A 347 31.63 -30.08 -13.94
N GLU A 348 32.90 -30.45 -14.16
CA GLU A 348 33.94 -29.47 -14.51
C GLU A 348 33.60 -28.67 -15.78
N GLU A 349 32.89 -29.30 -16.73
CA GLU A 349 32.41 -28.67 -17.97
C GLU A 349 31.46 -27.49 -17.73
N SER A 350 30.81 -27.44 -16.56
CA SER A 350 29.91 -26.36 -16.16
C SER A 350 30.62 -25.20 -15.46
N ILE A 351 31.93 -25.30 -15.22
CA ILE A 351 32.71 -24.22 -14.60
C ILE A 351 32.99 -23.17 -15.67
N ASP A 352 32.45 -21.97 -15.47
CA ASP A 352 32.80 -20.81 -16.28
C ASP A 352 34.15 -20.25 -15.81
N SER A 353 35.22 -20.62 -16.51
CA SER A 353 36.58 -20.16 -16.19
C SER A 353 36.80 -18.65 -16.37
N GLU A 354 35.86 -17.92 -16.99
CA GLU A 354 35.95 -16.45 -17.07
C GLU A 354 35.50 -15.75 -15.79
N THR A 355 34.63 -16.40 -15.00
CA THR A 355 34.00 -15.79 -13.82
C THR A 355 34.19 -16.59 -12.52
N MET A 356 34.62 -17.84 -12.63
CA MET A 356 34.86 -18.76 -11.51
C MET A 356 36.28 -19.29 -11.55
N GLY A 357 36.81 -19.67 -10.38
CA GLY A 357 38.17 -20.16 -10.24
C GLY A 357 39.07 -19.23 -9.44
N LEU A 358 40.38 -19.43 -9.57
CA LEU A 358 41.41 -18.69 -8.85
C LEU A 358 41.45 -17.21 -9.28
N ASP A 359 41.44 -16.27 -8.32
CA ASP A 359 41.50 -14.82 -8.60
C ASP A 359 42.91 -14.29 -8.93
N ALA A 360 43.89 -15.20 -9.07
CA ALA A 360 45.29 -14.90 -9.27
C ALA A 360 45.93 -15.85 -10.29
N ASN A 361 47.06 -15.44 -10.87
CA ASN A 361 47.83 -16.34 -11.73
C ASN A 361 48.57 -17.39 -10.88
N GLU A 362 48.38 -18.67 -11.19
CA GLU A 362 49.03 -19.78 -10.46
C GLU A 362 50.58 -19.69 -10.48
N GLN A 363 51.16 -19.05 -11.50
CA GLN A 363 52.62 -18.87 -11.61
C GLN A 363 53.19 -17.90 -10.56
N ASP A 364 52.34 -17.07 -9.96
CA ASP A 364 52.73 -16.00 -9.04
C ASP A 364 52.52 -16.39 -7.55
N ILE A 365 52.03 -17.61 -7.27
CA ILE A 365 51.72 -18.08 -5.92
C ILE A 365 52.70 -19.15 -5.42
N ALA A 366 53.14 -19.03 -4.17
CA ALA A 366 54.03 -19.96 -3.50
C ALA A 366 53.26 -20.86 -2.50
N PRO A 367 53.73 -22.09 -2.24
CA PRO A 367 53.12 -22.93 -1.20
C PRO A 367 53.10 -22.24 0.16
N GLY A 368 51.91 -22.15 0.76
CA GLY A 368 51.64 -21.43 2.01
C GLY A 368 50.88 -20.12 1.82
N ASP A 369 50.81 -19.60 0.59
CA ASP A 369 50.09 -18.37 0.29
C ASP A 369 48.57 -18.55 0.44
N SER A 370 47.92 -17.47 0.86
CA SER A 370 46.46 -17.37 0.88
C SER A 370 45.95 -16.87 -0.45
N VAL A 371 44.95 -17.54 -1.00
CA VAL A 371 44.35 -17.24 -2.31
C VAL A 371 42.83 -17.26 -2.21
N VAL A 372 42.14 -16.58 -3.12
CA VAL A 372 40.67 -16.63 -3.22
C VAL A 372 40.27 -17.47 -4.41
N ILE A 373 39.35 -18.41 -4.19
CA ILE A 373 38.71 -19.17 -5.26
C ILE A 373 37.24 -18.74 -5.33
N CYS A 374 36.85 -18.23 -6.49
CA CYS A 374 35.53 -17.72 -6.81
C CYS A 374 34.60 -18.85 -7.29
N GLY A 375 33.38 -18.88 -6.77
CA GLY A 375 32.27 -19.69 -7.26
C GLY A 375 31.37 -18.88 -8.18
N HIS A 376 30.07 -19.22 -8.24
CA HIS A 376 29.12 -18.50 -9.09
C HIS A 376 28.95 -17.04 -8.67
N ILE A 377 29.07 -16.11 -9.64
CA ILE A 377 29.00 -14.66 -9.39
C ILE A 377 27.65 -14.22 -8.78
N ASP A 378 26.57 -14.86 -9.20
CA ASP A 378 25.22 -14.61 -8.68
C ASP A 378 24.89 -15.42 -7.40
N CYS A 379 25.90 -15.87 -6.65
CA CYS A 379 25.64 -16.58 -5.40
C CYS A 379 24.96 -15.65 -4.38
N PRO A 380 23.75 -15.98 -3.89
CA PRO A 380 22.94 -15.09 -3.05
C PRO A 380 23.58 -14.85 -1.67
N GLU A 381 24.35 -15.83 -1.19
CA GLU A 381 25.12 -15.74 0.03
C GLU A 381 26.57 -15.44 -0.32
N ARG A 382 27.00 -14.18 -0.13
CA ARG A 382 28.36 -13.71 -0.43
C ARG A 382 29.46 -14.58 0.15
N GLU A 383 29.18 -15.23 1.27
CA GLU A 383 30.13 -16.09 1.94
C GLU A 383 30.42 -17.40 1.17
N TRP A 384 29.58 -17.77 0.21
CA TRP A 384 29.75 -18.90 -0.71
C TRP A 384 30.03 -18.45 -2.15
N ALA A 385 30.01 -17.14 -2.42
CA ALA A 385 30.42 -16.58 -3.72
C ALA A 385 31.94 -16.75 -3.95
N SER A 386 32.72 -16.84 -2.88
CA SER A 386 34.16 -17.09 -2.92
C SER A 386 34.65 -17.63 -1.59
N VAL A 387 35.76 -18.38 -1.60
CA VAL A 387 36.39 -18.86 -0.36
C VAL A 387 37.89 -18.61 -0.37
N GLU A 388 38.41 -18.24 0.80
CA GLU A 388 39.83 -18.16 1.04
C GLU A 388 40.41 -19.56 1.25
N CYS A 389 41.51 -19.85 0.56
CA CYS A 389 42.18 -21.14 0.55
C CYS A 389 43.69 -20.94 0.72
N ILE A 390 44.39 -21.96 1.22
CA ILE A 390 45.85 -21.96 1.29
C ILE A 390 46.41 -22.82 0.18
N TYR A 391 47.24 -22.26 -0.68
CA TYR A 391 47.92 -23.00 -1.74
C TYR A 391 48.96 -23.97 -1.15
N LYS A 392 48.90 -25.24 -1.54
CA LYS A 392 49.80 -26.32 -1.08
C LYS A 392 50.87 -26.69 -2.11
N GLY A 393 50.84 -26.08 -3.30
CA GLY A 393 51.69 -26.43 -4.43
C GLY A 393 51.06 -27.45 -5.37
N ASN A 394 51.52 -27.48 -6.62
CA ASN A 394 51.09 -28.41 -7.67
C ASN A 394 49.57 -28.40 -7.92
N GLY A 395 48.95 -27.22 -7.98
CA GLY A 395 47.50 -27.08 -8.20
C GLY A 395 46.63 -27.63 -7.08
N ARG A 396 47.16 -27.74 -5.84
CA ARG A 396 46.43 -28.23 -4.67
C ARG A 396 46.24 -27.15 -3.63
N TYR A 397 45.07 -27.17 -3.00
CA TYR A 397 44.60 -26.15 -2.06
C TYR A 397 44.00 -26.79 -0.81
N ARG A 398 44.14 -26.09 0.31
CA ARG A 398 43.39 -26.36 1.54
C ARG A 398 42.35 -25.27 1.75
N CYS A 399 41.07 -25.65 1.81
CA CYS A 399 39.96 -24.78 2.17
C CYS A 399 39.36 -25.25 3.50
N GLU A 400 39.57 -24.48 4.58
CA GLU A 400 39.04 -24.83 5.91
C GLU A 400 37.51 -24.74 5.94
N LYS A 401 36.93 -23.74 5.25
CA LYS A 401 35.48 -23.51 5.21
C LYS A 401 34.72 -24.65 4.55
N LEU A 402 35.26 -25.20 3.47
CA LEU A 402 34.70 -26.37 2.77
C LEU A 402 35.21 -27.70 3.34
N LYS A 403 36.12 -27.68 4.31
CA LYS A 403 36.76 -28.85 4.92
C LYS A 403 37.49 -29.73 3.90
N MET A 404 38.24 -29.11 3.01
CA MET A 404 39.01 -29.76 1.95
C MET A 404 40.51 -29.52 2.17
N GLU A 405 41.33 -30.56 2.22
CA GLU A 405 42.77 -30.46 2.57
C GLU A 405 43.72 -30.52 1.36
N HIS A 406 43.32 -31.22 0.28
CA HIS A 406 44.14 -31.46 -0.91
C HIS A 406 43.30 -31.40 -2.19
N ALA A 407 42.43 -30.39 -2.29
CA ALA A 407 41.54 -30.23 -3.43
C ALA A 407 42.22 -29.46 -4.56
N THR A 408 41.84 -29.76 -5.80
CA THR A 408 42.06 -28.91 -6.96
C THR A 408 41.15 -27.69 -6.91
N GLU A 409 41.45 -26.70 -7.75
CA GLU A 409 40.58 -25.55 -7.97
C GLU A 409 39.16 -25.98 -8.39
N ASN A 410 39.05 -26.85 -9.40
CA ASN A 410 37.76 -27.35 -9.87
C ASN A 410 36.95 -28.06 -8.78
N GLU A 411 37.58 -28.89 -7.95
CA GLU A 411 36.90 -29.55 -6.83
C GLU A 411 36.35 -28.53 -5.81
N ILE A 412 37.05 -27.42 -5.60
CA ILE A 412 36.59 -26.32 -4.73
C ILE A 412 35.44 -25.55 -5.39
N VAL A 413 35.56 -25.21 -6.67
CA VAL A 413 34.49 -24.53 -7.41
C VAL A 413 33.23 -25.38 -7.45
N LEU A 414 33.33 -26.69 -7.70
CA LEU A 414 32.19 -27.63 -7.65
C LEU A 414 31.53 -27.68 -6.26
N ALA A 415 32.32 -27.64 -5.19
CA ALA A 415 31.78 -27.57 -3.83
C ALA A 415 31.06 -26.23 -3.55
N LEU A 416 31.53 -25.11 -4.13
CA LEU A 416 30.80 -23.83 -4.08
C LEU A 416 29.51 -23.87 -4.91
N LEU A 417 29.53 -24.50 -6.09
CA LEU A 417 28.34 -24.70 -6.92
C LEU A 417 27.30 -25.59 -6.23
N GLU A 418 27.73 -26.59 -5.45
CA GLU A 418 26.82 -27.37 -4.60
C GLU A 418 26.13 -26.49 -3.54
N LYS A 419 26.88 -25.56 -2.91
CA LYS A 419 26.28 -24.57 -1.99
C LYS A 419 25.32 -23.64 -2.70
N TYR A 420 25.69 -23.12 -3.87
CA TYR A 420 24.82 -22.31 -4.70
C TYR A 420 23.51 -23.05 -5.03
N ASN A 421 23.59 -24.27 -5.55
CA ASN A 421 22.42 -25.09 -5.88
C ASN A 421 21.51 -25.34 -4.67
N ALA A 422 22.09 -25.53 -3.48
CA ALA A 422 21.33 -25.71 -2.25
C ALA A 422 20.58 -24.45 -1.78
N LEU A 423 21.03 -23.27 -2.22
CA LEU A 423 20.41 -21.97 -1.94
C LEU A 423 19.35 -21.57 -2.97
N LEU A 424 19.24 -22.30 -4.09
CA LEU A 424 18.26 -21.97 -5.13
C LEU A 424 16.82 -22.07 -4.60
N PRO A 425 15.96 -21.13 -5.00
CA PRO A 425 14.55 -21.17 -4.64
C PRO A 425 13.88 -22.43 -5.18
N LYS A 426 13.14 -23.11 -4.31
CA LYS A 426 12.41 -24.33 -4.67
C LYS A 426 11.10 -24.00 -5.35
N ARG A 427 10.65 -24.93 -6.22
CA ARG A 427 9.34 -24.84 -6.87
C ARG A 427 8.25 -24.79 -5.82
N LYS A 428 7.33 -23.84 -6.00
CA LYS A 428 6.10 -23.77 -5.23
C LYS A 428 5.02 -24.62 -5.90
N THR A 429 4.09 -25.12 -5.12
CA THR A 429 3.00 -26.00 -5.52
C THR A 429 1.64 -25.40 -5.15
N GLU A 430 0.56 -26.02 -5.60
CA GLU A 430 -0.80 -25.65 -5.16
C GLU A 430 -0.99 -25.77 -3.64
N SER A 431 -0.24 -26.65 -2.97
CA SER A 431 -0.28 -26.75 -1.50
C SER A 431 0.29 -25.50 -0.84
N ASP A 432 1.33 -24.89 -1.42
CA ASP A 432 1.93 -23.66 -0.90
C ASP A 432 0.98 -22.46 -1.05
N VAL A 433 0.14 -22.47 -2.08
CA VAL A 433 -0.88 -21.44 -2.32
C VAL A 433 -1.95 -21.42 -1.20
N ALA A 434 -2.26 -22.56 -0.60
CA ALA A 434 -3.26 -22.66 0.47
C ALA A 434 -2.85 -21.82 1.70
N ASP A 435 -1.56 -21.77 2.01
CA ASP A 435 -1.01 -21.03 3.14
C ASP A 435 -0.65 -19.57 2.81
N LEU A 436 -0.71 -19.18 1.54
CA LEU A 436 -0.37 -17.83 1.10
C LEU A 436 -1.45 -16.82 1.54
N ASN A 437 -1.08 -15.95 2.47
CA ASN A 437 -1.91 -14.81 2.89
C ASN A 437 -1.53 -13.52 2.17
N ILE A 438 -2.11 -13.33 0.98
CA ILE A 438 -1.85 -12.14 0.16
C ILE A 438 -2.34 -10.84 0.84
N PHE A 439 -3.30 -10.93 1.77
CA PHE A 439 -3.91 -9.79 2.47
C PHE A 439 -3.21 -9.38 3.77
N LYS A 440 -1.99 -9.85 4.02
CA LYS A 440 -1.20 -9.48 5.20
C LYS A 440 -1.08 -7.95 5.40
N SER A 441 -1.11 -7.17 4.31
CA SER A 441 -1.02 -5.70 4.32
C SER A 441 -2.29 -4.98 4.78
N LEU A 442 -3.45 -5.64 4.88
CA LEU A 442 -4.70 -4.96 5.29
C LEU A 442 -4.60 -4.36 6.71
N LYS A 443 -3.70 -4.91 7.53
CA LYS A 443 -3.41 -4.38 8.86
C LYS A 443 -2.55 -3.12 8.84
N THR A 444 -1.82 -2.86 7.76
CA THR A 444 -0.73 -1.88 7.76
C THR A 444 -0.84 -0.80 6.70
N ASN A 445 -1.50 -1.05 5.56
CA ASN A 445 -1.34 -0.15 4.42
C ASN A 445 -2.48 -0.28 3.38
N VAL A 446 -3.69 0.13 3.75
CA VAL A 446 -4.76 0.41 2.77
C VAL A 446 -4.86 1.91 2.56
N ARG A 447 -4.96 2.37 1.32
CA ARG A 447 -5.07 3.78 0.96
C ARG A 447 -6.33 4.07 0.19
N GLY A 448 -6.77 5.31 0.25
CA GLY A 448 -7.82 5.85 -0.61
C GLY A 448 -8.04 7.30 -0.25
N ILE A 449 -8.72 8.04 -1.12
CA ILE A 449 -9.03 9.43 -0.83
C ILE A 449 -9.94 9.55 0.39
N ASP A 450 -9.73 10.61 1.16
CA ASP A 450 -10.64 11.02 2.23
C ASP A 450 -11.09 12.46 1.97
N PHE A 451 -12.23 12.60 1.30
CA PHE A 451 -12.82 13.93 1.07
C PHE A 451 -13.30 14.60 2.35
N SER A 452 -13.32 13.94 3.51
CA SER A 452 -13.59 14.58 4.80
C SER A 452 -12.36 15.28 5.38
N HIS A 453 -11.16 15.05 4.84
CA HIS A 453 -9.96 15.74 5.30
C HIS A 453 -10.03 17.27 5.03
N GLN A 454 -9.43 18.07 5.90
CA GLN A 454 -9.51 19.55 5.84
C GLN A 454 -8.89 20.14 4.56
N ARG A 455 -7.94 19.42 3.94
CA ARG A 455 -7.31 19.82 2.69
C ARG A 455 -8.32 20.04 1.56
N PHE A 456 -9.45 19.33 1.60
CA PHE A 456 -10.51 19.44 0.60
C PHE A 456 -11.58 20.47 0.96
N ASP A 457 -11.48 21.18 2.09
CA ASP A 457 -12.59 22.01 2.57
C ASP A 457 -13.02 23.09 1.59
N TYR A 458 -12.06 23.74 0.92
CA TYR A 458 -12.35 24.79 -0.07
C TYR A 458 -13.15 24.29 -1.30
N LEU A 459 -13.10 22.99 -1.62
CA LEU A 459 -13.87 22.40 -2.73
C LEU A 459 -15.38 22.37 -2.44
N PHE A 460 -15.73 22.37 -1.15
CA PHE A 460 -17.10 22.15 -0.68
C PHE A 460 -17.65 23.31 0.14
N GLN A 461 -16.88 24.39 0.31
CA GLN A 461 -17.42 25.64 0.82
C GLN A 461 -18.44 26.18 -0.20
N GLU A 462 -19.63 26.53 0.29
CA GLU A 462 -20.51 27.40 -0.48
C GLU A 462 -19.74 28.69 -0.72
N SER A 463 -19.74 29.17 -1.97
CA SER A 463 -18.92 30.33 -2.33
C SER A 463 -19.20 31.45 -1.33
N PRO A 464 -18.19 31.96 -0.60
CA PRO A 464 -18.40 33.23 0.07
C PRO A 464 -18.79 34.22 -1.03
N SER A 465 -19.76 35.08 -0.74
CA SER A 465 -19.99 36.25 -1.58
C SER A 465 -18.63 36.89 -1.90
N THR A 466 -18.53 37.50 -3.08
CA THR A 466 -17.31 38.04 -3.69
C THR A 466 -16.53 39.06 -2.83
N ASP A 467 -16.93 39.30 -1.58
CA ASP A 467 -16.32 40.22 -0.60
C ASP A 467 -15.59 39.54 0.57
N SER A 468 -15.34 38.23 0.53
CA SER A 468 -14.52 37.58 1.56
C SER A 468 -13.01 37.84 1.35
N LYS A 469 -12.41 38.59 2.28
CA LYS A 469 -10.97 38.86 2.39
C LYS A 469 -10.08 37.60 2.55
N ASN A 470 -10.68 36.39 2.64
CA ASN A 470 -9.98 35.11 2.74
C ASN A 470 -9.92 34.33 1.41
N SER A 471 -10.29 34.94 0.28
CA SER A 471 -10.02 34.35 -1.04
C SER A 471 -8.50 34.15 -1.21
N PRO A 472 -8.01 32.95 -1.53
CA PRO A 472 -6.59 32.75 -1.77
C PRO A 472 -6.19 33.64 -2.94
N ARG A 473 -5.33 34.64 -2.67
CA ARG A 473 -4.79 35.53 -3.69
C ARG A 473 -4.29 34.70 -4.87
N LEU A 474 -5.00 34.83 -5.98
CA LEU A 474 -4.60 34.30 -7.28
C LEU A 474 -3.23 34.86 -7.62
N PHE A 475 -2.27 33.97 -7.83
CA PHE A 475 -0.96 34.20 -8.45
C PHE A 475 -0.22 35.48 -8.03
N SER A 476 0.58 35.37 -6.97
CA SER A 476 1.82 36.14 -6.86
C SER A 476 2.98 35.16 -6.71
N TYR A 477 3.71 34.95 -7.81
CA TYR A 477 5.00 34.26 -7.83
C TYR A 477 5.95 34.97 -6.85
N HIS A 478 6.25 34.32 -5.72
CA HIS A 478 7.46 34.63 -4.97
C HIS A 478 8.53 33.61 -5.38
N GLN A 479 9.45 34.06 -6.22
CA GLN A 479 10.79 33.47 -6.27
C GLN A 479 11.40 33.68 -4.89
N ASP A 480 11.60 32.62 -4.12
CA ASP A 480 12.61 32.68 -3.08
C ASP A 480 13.32 31.33 -2.89
N LYS A 481 14.62 31.50 -2.69
CA LYS A 481 15.71 30.55 -2.73
C LYS A 481 15.62 29.54 -1.58
N HIS A 482 15.62 28.25 -1.91
CA HIS A 482 16.14 27.22 -1.02
C HIS A 482 16.83 26.14 -1.86
N GLU A 483 18.05 26.44 -2.29
CA GLU A 483 19.06 25.42 -2.51
C GLU A 483 19.66 25.08 -1.14
N GLN A 484 19.42 23.86 -0.67
CA GLN A 484 20.38 23.17 0.19
C GLN A 484 20.73 21.84 -0.46
N PRO A 485 22.01 21.46 -0.48
CA PRO A 485 22.47 20.28 -1.18
C PRO A 485 22.01 19.03 -0.44
N ILE A 486 21.49 18.07 -1.20
CA ILE A 486 21.29 16.71 -0.74
C ILE A 486 22.68 16.08 -0.60
N LEU A 487 23.01 15.64 0.62
CA LEU A 487 24.20 14.84 0.89
C LEU A 487 24.18 13.56 0.03
N GLU A 488 25.21 13.40 -0.80
CA GLU A 488 25.50 12.15 -1.49
C GLU A 488 25.89 11.06 -0.47
N PRO A 489 25.36 9.83 -0.59
CA PRO A 489 26.00 8.68 0.01
C PRO A 489 27.13 8.20 -0.90
N GLU A 490 28.37 8.24 -0.38
CA GLU A 490 29.52 7.56 -0.99
C GLU A 490 29.22 6.06 -1.12
N LEU A 491 29.01 5.59 -2.34
CA LEU A 491 29.03 4.18 -2.69
C LEU A 491 30.40 3.86 -3.30
N LEU A 492 31.30 3.32 -2.48
CA LEU A 492 32.52 2.66 -2.92
C LEU A 492 32.15 1.36 -3.63
N TYR A 493 32.16 1.37 -4.97
CA TYR A 493 32.27 0.17 -5.79
C TYR A 493 33.67 0.14 -6.41
N SER A 494 34.50 -0.79 -5.92
CA SER A 494 35.63 -1.30 -6.69
C SER A 494 35.16 -2.56 -7.40
N PRO A 495 35.17 -2.62 -8.74
CA PRO A 495 34.97 -3.88 -9.43
C PRO A 495 36.23 -4.75 -9.26
N CYS A 496 36.04 -6.03 -8.95
CA CYS A 496 37.07 -7.03 -9.18
C CYS A 496 37.45 -7.01 -10.67
N LYS A 497 38.75 -7.08 -10.94
CA LYS A 497 39.32 -7.22 -12.28
C LYS A 497 39.65 -8.67 -12.53
#